data_AF-A0A4Q4XRV0-F1
#
_entry.id   AF-A0A4Q4XRV0-F1
#
_cell.length_a   1.000
_cell.length_b   1.000
_cell.length_c   1.000
_cell.angle_alpha   90.00
_cell.angle_beta   90.00
_cell.angle_gamma   90.00
#
_symmetry.space_group_name_H-M   'P 1'
#
loop_
_entity.id
_entity.type
_entity.pdbx_description
1 polymer ?
#
loop_
_entity_poly.entity_id
_entity_poly.type
_entity_poly.pdbx_seq_one_letter_code
_entity_poly.pdbx_strand_id
1 'polypeptide(L)'
;MIVSLRTDLASAMLRQETAPIEARGATIVCNGEVVERLTLQADISGPGAIIAFTMEAVLVTTYILLLGVPIFNSSPRVSSVRRRFFDAARGSLHDMFLAAVVLAAGVLAAAALGRGQELNDPATADDPVTDAASSVLLLVTTFCINPVLQLYVLLGWGGYRRRWFTRGITFATWITWVLSQTLRIFRGRAWNDHRGFKPDATIGELIQWEDRNPKYPGCTYGLQEGRGSPILLWICFWVILVLPALYSARPRWRLFERVVSGATMFFSFVAMWDSLGILLYIHVQTLGISWDLGQILALGAWIPVLFQFIYILILGIPIVLEIRVTQNQIQAGRDKSEREQYVDVAGP
;
A
#
# COMPACT_ATOMS: atom_id res chain seq x y z
N MET A 1 -40.37 -5.23 73.68
CA MET A 1 -39.08 -4.52 73.70
C MET A 1 -38.23 -4.98 72.51
N ILE A 2 -38.73 -4.78 71.28
CA ILE A 2 -38.04 -5.09 70.00
C ILE A 2 -38.61 -4.11 68.98
N VAL A 3 -38.21 -2.85 69.05
CA VAL A 3 -38.38 -1.84 67.98
C VAL A 3 -37.27 -0.82 68.21
N SER A 4 -36.15 -0.93 67.49
CA SER A 4 -35.23 0.16 67.15
C SER A 4 -33.89 -0.42 66.68
N LEU A 5 -33.87 -1.00 65.47
CA LEU A 5 -32.61 -1.37 64.80
C LEU A 5 -32.78 -1.50 63.28
N ARG A 6 -33.46 -0.54 62.64
CA ARG A 6 -33.70 -0.58 61.18
C ARG A 6 -33.54 0.75 60.43
N THR A 7 -33.00 1.78 61.06
CA THR A 7 -32.86 3.11 60.43
C THR A 7 -31.43 3.57 60.16
N ASP A 8 -30.40 2.87 60.67
CA ASP A 8 -29.01 3.31 60.51
C ASP A 8 -28.23 2.62 59.36
N LEU A 9 -28.87 1.71 58.61
CA LEU A 9 -28.23 1.07 57.45
C LEU A 9 -28.51 1.79 56.12
N ALA A 10 -29.42 2.77 56.09
CA ALA A 10 -29.81 3.48 54.87
C ALA A 10 -28.99 4.77 54.62
N SER A 11 -28.25 5.26 55.62
CA SER A 11 -27.45 6.50 55.51
C SER A 11 -25.98 6.26 55.17
N ALA A 12 -25.50 5.01 55.18
CA ALA A 12 -24.12 4.67 54.84
C ALA A 12 -23.88 4.36 53.34
N MET A 13 -24.94 4.32 52.52
CA MET A 13 -24.84 4.04 51.07
C MET A 13 -24.88 5.28 50.16
N LEU A 14 -24.91 6.50 50.73
CA LEU A 14 -24.95 7.77 49.98
C LEU A 14 -23.66 8.60 50.09
N ARG A 15 -22.54 7.96 50.43
CA ARG A 15 -21.20 8.54 50.31
C ARG A 15 -20.39 7.77 49.27
N GLN A 16 -20.92 7.73 48.05
CA GLN A 16 -20.11 7.38 46.89
C GLN A 16 -19.18 8.55 46.62
N GLU A 17 -17.94 8.38 47.04
CA GLU A 17 -16.81 9.24 46.74
C GLU A 17 -16.84 9.64 45.26
N THR A 18 -16.97 10.94 45.03
CA THR A 18 -16.44 11.60 43.85
C THR A 18 -14.91 11.44 43.88
N ALA A 19 -14.44 10.26 43.48
CA ALA A 19 -13.06 10.08 43.13
C ALA A 19 -12.74 11.04 41.97
N PRO A 20 -11.58 11.71 41.98
CA PRO A 20 -11.14 12.44 40.81
C PRO A 20 -11.10 11.44 39.65
N ILE A 21 -11.69 11.84 38.52
CA ILE A 21 -11.62 11.14 37.25
C ILE A 21 -10.14 11.15 36.86
N GLU A 22 -9.36 10.24 37.42
CA GLU A 22 -8.12 9.79 36.82
C GLU A 22 -8.48 9.46 35.39
N ALA A 23 -7.78 10.10 34.47
CA ALA A 23 -7.78 9.79 33.06
C ALA A 23 -7.27 8.35 32.86
N ARG A 24 -8.07 7.37 33.27
CA ARG A 24 -8.04 6.01 32.74
C ARG A 24 -8.27 6.21 31.26
N GLY A 25 -7.19 6.09 30.50
CA GLY A 25 -7.17 6.26 29.06
C GLY A 25 -8.43 5.64 28.50
N ALA A 26 -9.28 6.48 27.91
CA ALA A 26 -10.55 6.07 27.35
C ALA A 26 -10.22 5.07 26.23
N THR A 27 -10.15 3.80 26.57
CA THR A 27 -10.17 2.72 25.60
C THR A 27 -11.50 2.87 24.91
N ILE A 28 -11.48 3.38 23.69
CA ILE A 28 -12.67 3.56 22.86
C ILE A 28 -13.20 2.15 22.60
N VAL A 29 -14.13 1.69 23.45
CA VAL A 29 -14.79 0.40 23.27
C VAL A 29 -15.81 0.60 22.16
N CYS A 30 -15.42 0.23 20.94
CA CYS A 30 -16.36 0.14 19.84
C CYS A 30 -17.45 -0.88 20.19
N ASN A 31 -18.71 -0.53 19.93
CA ASN A 31 -19.85 -1.39 20.20
C ASN A 31 -19.70 -2.70 19.40
N GLY A 32 -19.85 -3.87 20.04
CA GLY A 32 -19.53 -5.17 19.43
C GLY A 32 -20.26 -5.46 18.12
N GLU A 33 -21.47 -4.94 17.96
CA GLU A 33 -22.28 -5.08 16.73
C GLU A 33 -21.67 -4.34 15.52
N VAL A 34 -21.02 -3.20 15.76
CA VAL A 34 -20.30 -2.44 14.71
C VAL A 34 -19.06 -3.21 14.28
N VAL A 35 -18.36 -3.83 15.23
CA VAL A 35 -17.19 -4.67 14.96
C VAL A 35 -17.60 -5.90 14.14
N GLU A 36 -18.69 -6.57 14.51
CA GLU A 36 -19.20 -7.75 13.80
C GLU A 36 -19.65 -7.42 12.36
N ARG A 37 -20.30 -6.28 12.12
CA ARG A 37 -20.64 -5.85 10.75
C ARG A 37 -19.42 -5.45 9.92
N LEU A 38 -18.42 -4.82 10.54
CA LEU A 38 -17.11 -4.60 9.90
C LEU A 38 -16.42 -5.93 9.56
N THR A 39 -16.66 -7.00 10.33
CA THR A 39 -16.16 -8.34 10.00
C THR A 39 -16.89 -9.00 8.83
N LEU A 40 -18.14 -8.65 8.52
CA LEU A 40 -18.84 -9.20 7.35
C LEU A 40 -18.29 -8.64 6.01
N GLN A 41 -17.70 -7.43 6.04
CA GLN A 41 -16.86 -6.89 4.97
C GLN A 41 -15.37 -7.26 5.11
N ALA A 42 -15.02 -8.10 6.09
CA ALA A 42 -13.64 -8.54 6.30
C ALA A 42 -13.17 -9.59 5.31
N ASP A 43 -13.89 -9.93 4.25
CA ASP A 43 -13.24 -10.69 3.16
C ASP A 43 -12.15 -9.86 2.46
N ILE A 44 -12.33 -8.53 2.36
CA ILE A 44 -11.40 -7.64 1.66
C ILE A 44 -10.33 -7.04 2.59
N SER A 45 -10.66 -6.89 3.89
CA SER A 45 -9.76 -6.35 4.91
C SER A 45 -9.39 -7.38 5.98
N GLY A 46 -9.73 -8.64 5.74
CA GLY A 46 -9.47 -9.71 6.68
C GLY A 46 -8.00 -10.02 6.82
N PRO A 47 -7.66 -10.79 7.85
CA PRO A 47 -6.27 -11.12 8.13
C PRO A 47 -5.56 -11.81 6.95
N GLY A 48 -6.26 -12.61 6.15
CA GLY A 48 -5.69 -13.21 4.93
C GLY A 48 -5.29 -12.15 3.88
N ALA A 49 -6.14 -11.14 3.67
CA ALA A 49 -5.85 -10.02 2.79
C ALA A 49 -4.68 -9.17 3.33
N ILE A 50 -4.64 -8.91 4.63
CA ILE A 50 -3.56 -8.16 5.28
C ILE A 50 -2.21 -8.86 5.13
N ILE A 51 -2.16 -10.17 5.27
CA ILE A 51 -0.91 -10.92 5.06
C ILE A 51 -0.50 -10.84 3.59
N ALA A 52 -1.45 -10.97 2.65
CA ALA A 52 -1.17 -10.81 1.24
C ALA A 52 -0.63 -9.41 0.90
N PHE A 53 -1.23 -8.35 1.46
CA PHE A 53 -0.77 -6.97 1.32
C PHE A 53 0.62 -6.77 1.93
N THR A 54 0.90 -7.37 3.09
CA THR A 54 2.21 -7.30 3.72
C THR A 54 3.28 -7.96 2.85
N MET A 55 2.99 -9.15 2.32
CA MET A 55 3.89 -9.86 1.39
C MET A 55 4.14 -9.07 0.11
N GLU A 56 3.09 -8.51 -0.49
CA GLU A 56 3.20 -7.67 -1.68
C GLU A 56 4.08 -6.44 -1.40
N ALA A 57 3.84 -5.72 -0.30
CA ALA A 57 4.62 -4.54 0.08
C ALA A 57 6.10 -4.86 0.29
N VAL A 58 6.41 -5.98 0.97
CA VAL A 58 7.79 -6.44 1.19
C VAL A 58 8.46 -6.81 -0.13
N LEU A 59 7.78 -7.56 -1.00
CA LEU A 59 8.31 -7.96 -2.31
C LEU A 59 8.59 -6.74 -3.19
N VAL A 60 7.63 -5.82 -3.32
CA VAL A 60 7.77 -4.58 -4.08
C VAL A 60 8.94 -3.75 -3.54
N THR A 61 9.02 -3.57 -2.22
CA THR A 61 10.13 -2.86 -1.57
C THR A 61 11.46 -3.51 -1.91
N THR A 62 11.52 -4.84 -1.91
CA THR A 62 12.74 -5.56 -2.27
C THR A 62 13.11 -5.34 -3.73
N TYR A 63 12.16 -5.37 -4.66
CA TYR A 63 12.40 -5.02 -6.07
C TYR A 63 12.90 -3.58 -6.23
N ILE A 64 12.37 -2.63 -5.46
CA ILE A 64 12.81 -1.24 -5.46
C ILE A 64 14.25 -1.12 -5.00
N LEU A 65 14.62 -1.80 -3.91
CA LEU A 65 16.00 -1.78 -3.41
C LEU A 65 16.95 -2.44 -4.41
N LEU A 66 16.58 -3.59 -4.98
CA LEU A 66 17.41 -4.30 -5.94
C LEU A 66 17.58 -3.50 -7.25
N LEU A 67 16.50 -3.00 -7.84
CA LEU A 67 16.51 -2.37 -9.16
C LEU A 67 16.72 -0.85 -9.13
N GLY A 68 16.37 -0.19 -8.03
CA GLY A 68 16.48 1.27 -7.86
C GLY A 68 17.88 1.74 -7.46
N VAL A 69 18.52 1.08 -6.50
CA VAL A 69 19.89 1.44 -6.04
C VAL A 69 20.94 1.50 -7.16
N PRO A 70 20.96 0.57 -8.15
CA PRO A 70 21.91 0.60 -9.26
C PRO A 70 21.78 1.82 -10.18
N ILE A 71 20.62 2.44 -10.23
CA ILE A 71 20.35 3.53 -11.16
C ILE A 71 21.10 4.78 -10.75
N PHE A 72 21.18 5.02 -9.44
CA PHE A 72 21.95 6.12 -8.86
C PHE A 72 23.45 5.83 -8.83
N ASN A 73 23.84 4.55 -8.77
CA ASN A 73 25.24 4.16 -8.80
C ASN A 73 25.67 3.78 -10.23
N SER A 74 25.74 4.78 -11.10
CA SER A 74 26.06 4.67 -12.53
C SER A 74 27.52 4.32 -12.84
N SER A 75 28.23 3.64 -11.92
CA SER A 75 29.61 3.26 -12.15
C SER A 75 29.70 2.32 -13.37
N PRO A 76 30.42 2.69 -14.44
CA PRO A 76 30.44 1.96 -15.71
C PRO A 76 31.13 0.58 -15.62
N ARG A 77 31.67 0.21 -14.46
CA ARG A 77 32.29 -1.10 -14.20
C ARG A 77 31.35 -2.04 -13.45
N VAL A 78 30.08 -2.06 -13.83
CA VAL A 78 29.15 -3.04 -13.27
C VAL A 78 29.55 -4.42 -13.76
N SER A 79 30.02 -5.25 -12.83
CA SER A 79 30.45 -6.61 -13.14
C SER A 79 29.37 -7.44 -13.85
N SER A 80 29.78 -8.32 -14.78
CA SER A 80 28.89 -9.17 -15.61
C SER A 80 27.82 -9.91 -14.79
N VAL A 81 28.18 -10.29 -13.57
CA VAL A 81 27.37 -10.94 -12.54
C VAL A 81 26.13 -10.15 -12.16
N ARG A 82 26.35 -8.89 -11.77
CA ARG A 82 25.29 -8.00 -11.33
C ARG A 82 24.33 -7.70 -12.47
N ARG A 83 24.84 -7.68 -13.71
CA ARG A 83 24.00 -7.56 -14.92
C ARG A 83 23.09 -8.77 -15.10
N ARG A 84 23.62 -9.99 -15.03
CA ARG A 84 22.81 -11.23 -15.14
C ARG A 84 21.75 -11.33 -14.04
N PHE A 85 22.10 -10.98 -12.81
CA PHE A 85 21.15 -10.93 -11.70
C PHE A 85 20.03 -9.93 -11.96
N PHE A 86 20.35 -8.71 -12.42
CA PHE A 86 19.32 -7.73 -12.77
C PHE A 86 18.48 -8.12 -13.98
N ASP A 87 19.06 -8.83 -14.94
CA ASP A 87 18.31 -9.34 -16.08
C ASP A 87 17.33 -10.44 -15.63
N ALA A 88 17.72 -11.31 -14.70
CA ALA A 88 16.83 -12.29 -14.07
C ALA A 88 15.72 -11.62 -13.22
N ALA A 89 16.08 -10.68 -12.36
CA ALA A 89 15.14 -9.92 -11.54
C ALA A 89 14.16 -9.10 -12.40
N ARG A 90 14.61 -8.56 -13.55
CA ARG A 90 13.72 -7.91 -14.53
C ARG A 90 12.78 -8.90 -15.22
N GLY A 91 13.23 -10.13 -15.45
CA GLY A 91 12.39 -11.21 -15.94
C GLY A 91 11.21 -11.48 -15.00
N SER A 92 11.50 -11.68 -13.71
CA SER A 92 10.47 -11.94 -12.69
C SER A 92 9.63 -10.71 -12.33
N LEU A 93 10.13 -9.50 -12.57
CA LEU A 93 9.40 -8.25 -12.34
C LEU A 93 8.09 -8.19 -13.15
N HIS A 94 8.07 -8.76 -14.36
CA HIS A 94 6.85 -8.77 -15.18
C HIS A 94 5.75 -9.63 -14.57
N ASP A 95 6.10 -10.81 -14.05
CA ASP A 95 5.16 -11.71 -13.40
C ASP A 95 4.62 -11.10 -12.11
N MET A 96 5.49 -10.47 -11.32
CA MET A 96 5.10 -9.73 -10.12
C MET A 96 4.16 -8.56 -10.45
N PHE A 97 4.46 -7.80 -11.51
CA PHE A 97 3.59 -6.71 -11.97
C PHE A 97 2.22 -7.23 -12.39
N LEU A 98 2.15 -8.34 -13.14
CA LEU A 98 0.89 -8.94 -13.56
C LEU A 98 0.08 -9.42 -12.34
N ALA A 99 0.74 -10.07 -11.38
CA ALA A 99 0.10 -10.51 -10.14
C ALA A 99 -0.49 -9.33 -9.35
N ALA A 100 0.27 -8.23 -9.18
CA ALA A 100 -0.18 -7.01 -8.54
C ALA A 100 -1.38 -6.37 -9.26
N VAL A 101 -1.34 -6.34 -10.61
CA VAL A 101 -2.47 -5.86 -11.42
C VAL A 101 -3.72 -6.71 -11.21
N VAL A 102 -3.59 -8.04 -11.24
CA VAL A 102 -4.71 -8.96 -11.05
C VAL A 102 -5.30 -8.80 -9.65
N LEU A 103 -4.46 -8.68 -8.62
CA LEU A 103 -4.89 -8.42 -7.25
C LEU A 103 -5.64 -7.09 -7.16
N ALA A 104 -5.07 -6.00 -7.70
CA ALA A 104 -5.70 -4.69 -7.70
C ALA A 104 -7.04 -4.68 -8.45
N ALA A 105 -7.11 -5.34 -9.62
CA ALA A 105 -8.32 -5.48 -10.39
C ALA A 105 -9.39 -6.29 -9.64
N GLY A 106 -9.01 -7.40 -9.00
CA GLY A 106 -9.90 -8.23 -8.19
C GLY A 106 -10.49 -7.46 -7.01
N VAL A 107 -9.64 -6.73 -6.28
CA VAL A 107 -10.06 -5.88 -5.16
C VAL A 107 -10.96 -4.73 -5.63
N LEU A 108 -10.64 -4.07 -6.74
CA LEU A 108 -11.49 -3.02 -7.31
C LEU A 108 -12.84 -3.57 -7.79
N ALA A 109 -12.87 -4.76 -8.38
CA ALA A 109 -14.10 -5.42 -8.80
C ALA A 109 -14.96 -5.81 -7.60
N ALA A 110 -14.36 -6.41 -6.56
CA ALA A 110 -15.05 -6.73 -5.31
C ALA A 110 -15.61 -5.47 -4.64
N ALA A 111 -14.82 -4.38 -4.61
CA ALA A 111 -15.24 -3.08 -4.12
C ALA A 111 -16.45 -2.50 -4.90
N ALA A 112 -16.46 -2.67 -6.22
CA ALA A 112 -17.55 -2.20 -7.07
C ALA A 112 -18.81 -3.04 -6.92
N LEU A 113 -18.68 -4.37 -6.80
CA LEU A 113 -19.80 -5.29 -6.61
C LEU A 113 -20.44 -5.13 -5.24
N GLY A 114 -19.64 -5.03 -4.17
CA GLY A 114 -20.16 -4.80 -2.82
C GLY A 114 -20.99 -3.51 -2.73
N ARG A 115 -20.58 -2.47 -3.46
CA ARG A 115 -21.37 -1.24 -3.61
C ARG A 115 -22.70 -1.41 -4.33
N GLY A 116 -22.74 -2.26 -5.34
CA GLY A 116 -23.95 -2.50 -6.11
C GLY A 116 -25.06 -3.08 -5.23
N GLN A 117 -24.69 -3.89 -4.24
CA GLN A 117 -25.62 -4.47 -3.27
C GLN A 117 -26.16 -3.42 -2.30
N GLU A 118 -25.29 -2.54 -1.81
CA GLU A 118 -25.63 -1.46 -0.87
C GLU A 118 -26.64 -0.46 -1.47
N LEU A 119 -26.53 -0.16 -2.76
CA LEU A 119 -27.46 0.75 -3.45
C LEU A 119 -28.90 0.21 -3.56
N ASN A 120 -29.09 -1.10 -3.42
CA ASN A 120 -30.42 -1.71 -3.54
C ASN A 120 -31.18 -1.75 -2.20
N ASP A 121 -30.51 -1.46 -1.08
CA ASP A 121 -31.12 -1.43 0.24
C ASP A 121 -31.17 0.01 0.80
N PRO A 122 -32.29 0.72 0.65
CA PRO A 122 -32.42 2.10 1.12
C PRO A 122 -32.37 2.22 2.65
N ALA A 123 -32.55 1.12 3.40
CA ALA A 123 -32.51 1.16 4.86
C ALA A 123 -31.09 1.28 5.42
N THR A 124 -30.05 0.93 4.63
CA THR A 124 -28.64 0.94 5.06
C THR A 124 -27.88 2.21 4.65
N ALA A 125 -28.49 3.10 3.86
CA ALA A 125 -27.84 4.31 3.35
C ALA A 125 -27.39 5.29 4.44
N ASP A 126 -28.06 5.29 5.60
CA ASP A 126 -27.75 6.21 6.70
C ASP A 126 -26.88 5.60 7.82
N ASP A 127 -26.49 4.33 7.71
CA ASP A 127 -25.74 3.64 8.76
C ASP A 127 -24.28 4.16 8.84
N PRO A 128 -23.80 4.65 10.01
CA PRO A 128 -22.40 5.06 10.20
C PRO A 128 -21.39 3.93 9.94
N VAL A 129 -21.81 2.67 10.05
CA VAL A 129 -20.95 1.50 9.75
C VAL A 129 -20.56 1.49 8.28
N THR A 130 -21.49 1.85 7.39
CA THR A 130 -21.30 1.93 5.95
C THR A 130 -20.25 2.98 5.57
N ASP A 131 -20.26 4.13 6.24
CA ASP A 131 -19.26 5.19 6.03
C ASP A 131 -17.85 4.74 6.43
N ALA A 132 -17.71 4.03 7.57
CA ALA A 132 -16.44 3.48 8.02
C ALA A 132 -15.90 2.41 7.05
N ALA A 133 -16.77 1.49 6.63
CA ALA A 133 -16.43 0.47 5.64
C ALA A 133 -15.99 1.07 4.30
N SER A 134 -16.67 2.13 3.85
CA SER A 134 -16.30 2.83 2.62
C SER A 134 -14.89 3.42 2.69
N SER A 135 -14.46 3.84 3.89
CA SER A 135 -13.14 4.41 4.13
C SER A 135 -12.05 3.34 4.20
N VAL A 136 -12.31 2.20 4.86
CA VAL A 136 -11.42 1.03 4.82
C VAL A 136 -11.24 0.54 3.38
N LEU A 137 -12.32 0.44 2.61
CA LEU A 137 -12.27 0.04 1.21
C LEU A 137 -11.47 1.03 0.35
N LEU A 138 -11.52 2.33 0.67
CA LEU A 138 -10.72 3.35 -0.01
C LEU A 138 -9.24 3.10 0.23
N LEU A 139 -8.90 2.79 1.47
CA LEU A 139 -7.55 2.56 1.92
C LEU A 139 -6.97 1.26 1.33
N VAL A 140 -7.77 0.19 1.28
CA VAL A 140 -7.42 -1.07 0.60
C VAL A 140 -7.21 -0.86 -0.91
N THR A 141 -8.14 -0.19 -1.59
CA THR A 141 -7.99 0.05 -3.04
C THR A 141 -6.81 0.98 -3.37
N THR A 142 -6.50 1.93 -2.48
CA THR A 142 -5.30 2.77 -2.59
C THR A 142 -4.03 1.95 -2.38
N PHE A 143 -4.03 1.08 -1.36
CA PHE A 143 -2.93 0.14 -1.14
C PHE A 143 -2.64 -0.68 -2.40
N CYS A 144 -3.63 -1.35 -3.02
CA CYS A 144 -3.39 -2.26 -4.13
C CYS A 144 -2.81 -1.60 -5.40
N ILE A 145 -3.00 -0.30 -5.59
CA ILE A 145 -2.57 0.39 -6.82
C ILE A 145 -1.16 0.94 -6.71
N ASN A 146 -0.74 1.30 -5.50
CA ASN A 146 0.60 1.83 -5.28
C ASN A 146 1.71 0.83 -5.68
N PRO A 147 1.65 -0.48 -5.36
CA PRO A 147 2.50 -1.53 -5.90
C PRO A 147 2.55 -1.53 -7.43
N VAL A 148 1.39 -1.49 -8.08
CA VAL A 148 1.28 -1.52 -9.55
C VAL A 148 2.01 -0.32 -10.17
N LEU A 149 1.83 0.88 -9.60
CA LEU A 149 2.52 2.10 -10.06
C LEU A 149 4.03 2.03 -9.84
N GLN A 150 4.48 1.53 -8.68
CA GLN A 150 5.91 1.34 -8.38
C GLN A 150 6.57 0.36 -9.35
N LEU A 151 5.95 -0.81 -9.56
CA LEU A 151 6.44 -1.84 -10.47
C LEU A 151 6.41 -1.37 -11.94
N TYR A 152 5.39 -0.59 -12.31
CA TYR A 152 5.30 0.04 -13.63
C TYR A 152 6.48 0.96 -13.93
N VAL A 153 6.84 1.82 -12.97
CA VAL A 153 8.01 2.71 -13.08
C VAL A 153 9.30 1.90 -13.28
N LEU A 154 9.49 0.84 -12.47
CA LEU A 154 10.65 -0.04 -12.58
C LEU A 154 10.72 -0.75 -13.96
N LEU A 155 9.59 -1.20 -14.49
CA LEU A 155 9.49 -1.80 -15.83
C LEU A 155 9.83 -0.79 -16.94
N GLY A 156 9.42 0.47 -16.78
CA GLY A 156 9.67 1.56 -17.73
C GLY A 156 11.16 1.78 -17.99
N TRP A 157 11.98 1.66 -16.95
CA TRP A 157 13.43 1.83 -17.03
C TRP A 157 14.15 0.68 -17.75
N GLY A 158 13.56 -0.51 -17.80
CA GLY A 158 14.17 -1.72 -18.36
C GLY A 158 14.17 -1.82 -19.89
N GLY A 159 13.64 -0.85 -20.62
CA GLY A 159 13.60 -0.92 -22.09
C GLY A 159 12.63 -1.95 -22.66
N TYR A 160 11.64 -2.39 -21.87
CA TYR A 160 10.72 -3.47 -22.24
C TYR A 160 10.02 -3.22 -23.59
N ARG A 161 9.98 -4.23 -24.46
CA ARG A 161 9.57 -4.11 -25.88
C ARG A 161 8.05 -3.88 -26.07
N ARG A 162 7.21 -4.27 -25.10
CA ARG A 162 5.73 -4.14 -25.16
C ARG A 162 5.20 -3.00 -24.27
N ARG A 163 5.77 -1.79 -24.40
CA ARG A 163 5.38 -0.63 -23.56
C ARG A 163 3.90 -0.26 -23.64
N TRP A 164 3.27 -0.46 -24.79
CA TRP A 164 1.91 -0.02 -25.06
C TRP A 164 0.86 -0.80 -24.26
N PHE A 165 1.01 -2.12 -24.14
CA PHE A 165 0.08 -2.94 -23.37
C PHE A 165 0.16 -2.64 -21.87
N THR A 166 1.38 -2.60 -21.31
CA THR A 166 1.60 -2.25 -19.89
C THR A 166 1.11 -0.83 -19.58
N ARG A 167 1.30 0.13 -20.50
CA ARG A 167 0.72 1.48 -20.41
C ARG A 167 -0.80 1.44 -20.38
N GLY A 168 -1.42 0.69 -21.28
CA GLY A 168 -2.88 0.56 -21.36
C GLY A 168 -3.48 -0.01 -20.08
N ILE A 169 -2.92 -1.09 -19.55
CA ILE A 169 -3.36 -1.69 -18.28
C ILE A 169 -3.22 -0.69 -17.12
N THR A 170 -2.02 -0.11 -16.95
CA THR A 170 -1.76 0.80 -15.83
C THR A 170 -2.68 2.02 -15.90
N PHE A 171 -2.90 2.53 -17.11
CA PHE A 171 -3.84 3.63 -17.36
C PHE A 171 -5.28 3.24 -17.03
N ALA A 172 -5.73 2.05 -17.43
CA ALA A 172 -7.07 1.55 -17.15
C ALA A 172 -7.29 1.35 -15.63
N THR A 173 -6.40 0.60 -14.96
CA THR A 173 -6.44 0.38 -13.50
C THR A 173 -6.47 1.72 -12.75
N TRP A 174 -5.67 2.68 -13.21
CA TRP A 174 -5.62 4.00 -12.61
C TRP A 174 -6.89 4.81 -12.85
N ILE A 175 -7.42 4.86 -14.08
CA ILE A 175 -8.71 5.53 -14.37
C ILE A 175 -9.81 4.95 -13.49
N THR A 176 -9.89 3.62 -13.40
CA THR A 176 -10.90 2.93 -12.59
C THR A 176 -10.81 3.37 -11.13
N TRP A 177 -9.59 3.48 -10.58
CA TRP A 177 -9.41 3.97 -9.22
C TRP A 177 -9.73 5.44 -9.06
N VAL A 178 -9.23 6.32 -9.93
CA VAL A 178 -9.56 7.74 -9.88
C VAL A 178 -11.07 7.93 -9.94
N LEU A 179 -11.76 7.25 -10.86
CA LEU A 179 -13.19 7.33 -10.97
C LEU A 179 -13.86 6.83 -9.67
N SER A 180 -13.36 5.72 -9.09
CA SER A 180 -13.84 5.21 -7.80
C SER A 180 -13.65 6.21 -6.65
N GLN A 181 -12.53 6.94 -6.61
CA GLN A 181 -12.26 7.96 -5.59
C GLN A 181 -13.08 9.23 -5.80
N THR A 182 -13.16 9.71 -7.03
CA THR A 182 -13.95 10.89 -7.39
C THR A 182 -15.44 10.66 -7.07
N LEU A 183 -15.98 9.50 -7.43
CA LEU A 183 -17.35 9.13 -7.10
C LEU A 183 -17.58 9.03 -5.57
N ARG A 184 -16.57 8.63 -4.80
CA ARG A 184 -16.63 8.61 -3.32
C ARG A 184 -16.72 10.02 -2.75
N ILE A 185 -15.80 10.90 -3.16
CA ILE A 185 -15.72 12.27 -2.65
C ILE A 185 -17.03 13.01 -2.94
N PHE A 186 -17.54 12.91 -4.16
CA PHE A 186 -18.78 13.59 -4.54
C PHE A 186 -20.05 12.98 -3.93
N ARG A 187 -20.02 11.71 -3.51
CA ARG A 187 -21.16 11.07 -2.82
C ARG A 187 -21.10 11.16 -1.30
N GLY A 188 -19.95 11.51 -0.71
CA GLY A 188 -19.81 11.57 0.74
C GLY A 188 -20.85 12.52 1.33
N ARG A 189 -21.57 12.08 2.37
CA ARG A 189 -22.56 12.89 3.11
C ARG A 189 -22.02 14.27 3.45
N ALA A 190 -20.75 14.36 3.85
CA ALA A 190 -20.06 15.62 4.10
C ALA A 190 -20.18 16.65 2.95
N TRP A 191 -20.09 16.21 1.68
CA TRP A 191 -20.24 17.12 0.53
C TRP A 191 -21.70 17.55 0.32
N ASN A 192 -22.66 16.66 0.52
CA ASN A 192 -24.08 16.98 0.42
C ASN A 192 -24.54 17.88 1.58
N ASP A 193 -24.06 17.64 2.79
CA ASP A 193 -24.33 18.46 3.96
C ASP A 193 -23.65 19.84 3.85
N HIS A 194 -22.46 19.92 3.22
CA HIS A 194 -21.83 21.20 2.88
C HIS A 194 -22.64 22.03 1.87
N ARG A 195 -23.48 21.41 1.03
CA ARG A 195 -24.44 22.16 0.20
C ARG A 195 -25.65 22.66 1.00
N GLY A 196 -25.91 22.10 2.17
CA GLY A 196 -26.91 22.59 3.12
C GLY A 196 -26.41 23.75 3.99
N PHE A 197 -25.11 24.04 3.98
CA PHE A 197 -24.56 25.19 4.70
C PHE A 197 -24.98 26.49 4.02
N LYS A 198 -25.67 27.35 4.78
CA LYS A 198 -25.95 28.73 4.34
C LYS A 198 -24.61 29.45 4.16
N PRO A 199 -24.44 30.24 3.09
CA PRO A 199 -23.19 30.95 2.79
C PRO A 199 -22.74 31.95 3.87
N ASP A 200 -23.58 32.21 4.88
CA ASP A 200 -23.30 33.15 5.97
C ASP A 200 -22.73 32.49 7.25
N ALA A 201 -22.55 31.16 7.25
CA ALA A 201 -22.00 30.46 8.42
C ALA A 201 -20.51 30.84 8.63
N THR A 202 -20.18 31.24 9.85
CA THR A 202 -18.80 31.67 10.17
C THR A 202 -17.88 30.45 10.36
N ILE A 203 -16.59 30.61 10.05
CA ILE A 203 -15.56 29.56 10.22
C ILE A 203 -15.56 28.98 11.65
N GLY A 204 -15.95 29.78 12.66
CA GLY A 204 -16.09 29.33 14.05
C GLY A 204 -17.25 28.35 14.29
N GLU A 205 -18.34 28.43 13.53
CA GLU A 205 -19.47 27.48 13.62
C GLU A 205 -19.13 26.14 12.97
N LEU A 206 -18.29 26.12 11.94
CA LEU A 206 -17.83 24.90 11.29
C LEU A 206 -16.98 24.04 12.24
N ILE A 207 -16.09 24.69 13.00
CA ILE A 207 -15.22 24.04 13.99
C ILE A 207 -16.04 23.55 15.20
N GLN A 208 -17.08 24.29 15.62
CA GLN A 208 -17.95 23.88 16.72
C GLN A 208 -18.92 22.73 16.38
N TRP A 209 -19.22 22.51 15.10
CA TRP A 209 -20.11 21.43 14.68
C TRP A 209 -19.46 20.05 14.84
N GLU A 210 -18.14 19.97 14.64
CA GLU A 210 -17.31 18.77 14.80
C GLU A 210 -17.27 18.29 16.26
N ASP A 211 -17.22 19.22 17.22
CA ASP A 211 -17.16 18.94 18.67
C ASP A 211 -18.52 18.55 19.29
N ARG A 212 -19.64 18.81 18.60
CA ARG A 212 -21.00 18.65 19.15
C ARG A 212 -21.67 17.32 18.83
N ASN A 213 -21.00 16.35 18.20
CA ASN A 213 -21.56 15.02 18.03
C ASN A 213 -20.99 14.05 19.10
N PRO A 214 -21.57 14.01 20.32
CA PRO A 214 -21.03 13.26 21.45
C PRO A 214 -21.03 11.74 21.26
N LYS A 215 -21.58 11.24 20.14
CA LYS A 215 -21.71 9.80 19.89
C LYS A 215 -20.39 9.11 19.53
N TYR A 216 -19.40 9.80 18.95
CA TYR A 216 -18.12 9.17 18.54
C TYR A 216 -16.90 10.14 18.57
N PRO A 217 -16.49 10.66 19.74
CA PRO A 217 -15.54 11.80 19.85
C PRO A 217 -14.05 11.46 19.56
N GLY A 218 -13.71 10.48 18.72
CA GLY A 218 -12.29 10.18 18.48
C GLY A 218 -11.93 9.28 17.30
N CYS A 219 -12.85 8.45 16.80
CA CYS A 219 -12.55 7.56 15.66
C CYS A 219 -12.62 8.25 14.29
N THR A 220 -13.27 9.41 14.19
CA THR A 220 -13.46 10.11 12.91
C THR A 220 -12.29 11.02 12.53
N TYR A 221 -11.62 11.64 13.50
CA TYR A 221 -10.54 12.62 13.26
C TYR A 221 -9.39 12.07 12.41
N GLY A 222 -8.86 10.88 12.76
CA GLY A 222 -7.77 10.25 12.01
C GLY A 222 -8.16 9.80 10.60
N LEU A 223 -9.42 9.45 10.36
CA LEU A 223 -9.93 9.09 9.03
C LEU A 223 -10.20 10.31 8.16
N GLN A 224 -10.48 11.47 8.78
CA GLN A 224 -10.90 12.70 8.11
C GLN A 224 -9.69 13.55 7.68
N GLU A 225 -8.60 13.58 8.47
CA GLU A 225 -7.31 14.15 8.05
C GLU A 225 -6.72 13.40 6.84
N GLY A 226 -7.00 12.09 6.73
CA GLY A 226 -6.66 11.28 5.57
C GLY A 226 -7.45 11.60 4.29
N ARG A 227 -8.47 12.48 4.31
CA ARG A 227 -9.27 12.83 3.11
C ARG A 227 -8.65 13.93 2.24
N GLY A 228 -7.80 14.79 2.80
CA GLY A 228 -7.16 15.89 2.04
C GLY A 228 -5.91 15.45 1.27
N SER A 229 -5.12 14.54 1.85
CA SER A 229 -3.88 14.00 1.26
C SER A 229 -4.09 13.33 -0.12
N PRO A 230 -5.14 12.51 -0.35
CA PRO A 230 -5.40 11.88 -1.64
C PRO A 230 -5.66 12.88 -2.76
N ILE A 231 -6.28 14.03 -2.48
CA ILE A 231 -6.62 15.05 -3.48
C ILE A 231 -5.37 15.81 -3.93
N LEU A 232 -4.48 16.17 -2.99
CA LEU A 232 -3.21 16.81 -3.32
C LEU A 232 -2.28 15.84 -4.07
N LEU A 233 -2.20 14.59 -3.62
CA LEU A 233 -1.50 13.53 -4.36
C LEU A 233 -2.12 13.30 -5.75
N TRP A 234 -3.44 13.38 -5.88
CA TRP A 234 -4.17 13.27 -7.15
C TRP A 234 -3.83 14.40 -8.12
N ILE A 235 -3.83 15.66 -7.68
CA ILE A 235 -3.47 16.82 -8.51
C ILE A 235 -1.99 16.74 -8.91
N CYS A 236 -1.10 16.48 -7.96
CA CYS A 236 0.33 16.33 -8.23
C CYS A 236 0.57 15.20 -9.24
N PHE A 237 -0.14 14.08 -9.12
CA PHE A 237 0.00 12.94 -10.01
C PHE A 237 -0.52 13.21 -11.44
N TRP A 238 -1.63 13.93 -11.62
CA TRP A 238 -2.11 14.36 -12.94
C TRP A 238 -1.10 15.23 -13.67
N VAL A 239 -0.55 16.23 -12.96
CA VAL A 239 0.50 17.10 -13.48
C VAL A 239 1.75 16.28 -13.83
N ILE A 240 2.05 15.25 -13.05
CA ILE A 240 3.25 14.44 -13.20
C ILE A 240 3.12 13.39 -14.32
N LEU A 241 1.98 12.73 -14.54
CA LEU A 241 1.85 11.68 -15.59
C LEU A 241 1.32 12.16 -16.94
N VAL A 242 0.36 13.08 -16.96
CA VAL A 242 -0.32 13.45 -18.22
C VAL A 242 0.50 14.45 -19.02
N LEU A 243 1.23 15.35 -18.36
CA LEU A 243 2.13 16.28 -19.04
C LEU A 243 3.25 15.55 -19.81
N PRO A 244 4.03 14.61 -19.26
CA PRO A 244 5.04 13.90 -20.04
C PRO A 244 4.46 13.09 -21.21
N ALA A 245 3.28 12.49 -21.03
CA ALA A 245 2.63 11.72 -22.10
C ALA A 245 2.24 12.61 -23.29
N LEU A 246 1.76 13.83 -23.02
CA LEU A 246 1.41 14.81 -24.04
C LEU A 246 2.64 15.47 -24.68
N TYR A 247 3.74 15.61 -23.95
CA TYR A 247 4.95 16.35 -24.37
C TYR A 247 6.14 15.47 -24.82
N SER A 248 5.93 14.15 -25.00
CA SER A 248 7.01 13.15 -25.17
C SER A 248 7.93 13.30 -26.40
N ALA A 249 7.66 14.26 -27.31
CA ALA A 249 8.39 14.41 -28.57
C ALA A 249 9.76 15.12 -28.45
N ARG A 250 10.13 15.73 -27.31
CA ARG A 250 11.34 16.58 -27.22
C ARG A 250 12.42 16.01 -26.29
N PRO A 251 13.72 16.00 -26.70
CA PRO A 251 14.82 15.40 -25.94
C PRO A 251 15.08 16.02 -24.56
N ARG A 252 14.72 17.30 -24.37
CA ARG A 252 14.82 17.99 -23.07
C ARG A 252 13.90 17.41 -21.99
N TRP A 253 12.86 16.66 -22.38
CA TRP A 253 11.88 16.12 -21.43
C TRP A 253 12.31 14.81 -20.78
N ARG A 254 13.41 14.17 -21.22
CA ARG A 254 13.90 12.94 -20.59
C ARG A 254 14.32 13.13 -19.14
N LEU A 255 14.87 14.29 -18.79
CA LEU A 255 15.20 14.60 -17.40
C LEU A 255 13.93 14.78 -16.57
N PHE A 256 12.97 15.52 -17.10
CA PHE A 256 11.67 15.72 -16.46
C PHE A 256 10.97 14.38 -16.22
N GLU A 257 10.90 13.50 -17.23
CA GLU A 257 10.33 12.15 -17.11
C GLU A 257 11.00 11.32 -16.00
N ARG A 258 12.33 11.41 -15.85
CA ARG A 258 13.04 10.73 -14.75
C ARG A 258 12.69 11.30 -13.37
N VAL A 259 12.62 12.63 -13.25
CA VAL A 259 12.27 13.30 -11.99
C VAL A 259 10.83 12.96 -11.60
N VAL A 260 9.91 13.10 -12.56
CA VAL A 260 8.50 12.72 -12.45
C VAL A 260 8.36 11.26 -12.04
N SER A 261 9.04 10.35 -12.73
CA SER A 261 8.99 8.92 -12.46
C SER A 261 9.55 8.59 -11.08
N GLY A 262 10.63 9.24 -10.66
CA GLY A 262 11.21 9.10 -9.32
C GLY A 262 10.28 9.64 -8.23
N ALA A 263 9.67 10.80 -8.45
CA ALA A 263 8.70 11.38 -7.52
C ALA A 263 7.46 10.48 -7.38
N THR A 264 6.88 10.03 -8.49
CA THR A 264 5.76 9.08 -8.49
C THR A 264 6.10 7.81 -7.71
N MET A 265 7.28 7.24 -7.95
CA MET A 265 7.74 6.05 -7.24
C MET A 265 7.86 6.30 -5.73
N PHE A 266 8.44 7.44 -5.33
CA PHE A 266 8.59 7.82 -3.93
C PHE A 266 7.23 8.02 -3.23
N PHE A 267 6.33 8.82 -3.81
CA PHE A 267 5.01 9.04 -3.21
C PHE A 267 4.16 7.78 -3.16
N SER A 268 4.21 6.95 -4.21
CA SER A 268 3.52 5.66 -4.22
C SER A 268 4.08 4.72 -3.14
N PHE A 269 5.40 4.74 -2.93
CA PHE A 269 6.04 3.95 -1.88
C PHE A 269 5.57 4.38 -0.48
N VAL A 270 5.57 5.68 -0.20
CA VAL A 270 5.08 6.22 1.08
C VAL A 270 3.60 5.88 1.25
N ALA A 271 2.76 6.12 0.23
CA ALA A 271 1.33 5.85 0.30
C ALA A 271 1.00 4.35 0.48
N MET A 272 1.80 3.45 -0.10
CA MET A 272 1.66 2.00 0.09
C MET A 272 1.90 1.61 1.56
N TRP A 273 3.02 2.05 2.14
CA TRP A 273 3.37 1.72 3.53
C TRP A 273 2.46 2.41 4.53
N ASP A 274 2.07 3.65 4.28
CA ASP A 274 1.11 4.38 5.11
C ASP A 274 -0.27 3.68 5.13
N SER A 275 -0.78 3.30 3.94
CA SER A 275 -2.02 2.52 3.85
C SER A 275 -1.90 1.18 4.57
N LEU A 276 -0.79 0.45 4.38
CA LEU A 276 -0.59 -0.82 5.08
C LEU A 276 -0.53 -0.64 6.61
N GLY A 277 0.16 0.40 7.07
CA GLY A 277 0.26 0.73 8.49
C GLY A 277 -1.11 1.03 9.12
N ILE A 278 -1.95 1.80 8.42
CA ILE A 278 -3.32 2.08 8.88
C ILE A 278 -4.18 0.81 8.87
N LEU A 279 -4.08 -0.06 7.85
CA LEU A 279 -4.80 -1.35 7.84
C LEU A 279 -4.37 -2.25 9.00
N LEU A 280 -3.07 -2.36 9.25
CA LEU A 280 -2.53 -3.13 10.37
C LEU A 280 -3.00 -2.57 11.71
N TYR A 281 -3.01 -1.24 11.85
CA TYR A 281 -3.51 -0.58 13.05
C TYR A 281 -4.99 -0.90 13.30
N ILE A 282 -5.84 -0.74 12.28
CA ILE A 282 -7.26 -1.09 12.36
C ILE A 282 -7.44 -2.56 12.72
N HIS A 283 -6.68 -3.44 12.09
CA HIS A 283 -6.78 -4.88 12.31
C HIS A 283 -6.42 -5.32 13.72
N VAL A 284 -5.31 -4.79 14.26
CA VAL A 284 -4.86 -5.09 15.63
C VAL A 284 -5.90 -4.61 16.65
N GLN A 285 -6.56 -3.48 16.39
CA GLN A 285 -7.61 -2.93 17.26
C GLN A 285 -8.93 -3.71 17.18
N THR A 286 -9.29 -4.31 16.04
CA THR A 286 -10.63 -4.89 15.83
C THR A 286 -10.74 -6.38 16.14
N LEU A 287 -9.73 -7.21 15.81
CA LEU A 287 -9.93 -8.66 15.72
C LEU A 287 -9.18 -9.49 16.77
N GLY A 288 -8.21 -8.89 17.48
CA GLY A 288 -7.26 -9.66 18.26
C GLY A 288 -6.46 -10.65 17.40
N ILE A 289 -5.43 -11.28 17.96
CA ILE A 289 -4.53 -12.16 17.21
C ILE A 289 -5.13 -13.57 17.13
N SER A 290 -6.24 -13.74 16.40
CA SER A 290 -6.76 -15.07 16.08
C SER A 290 -6.44 -15.43 14.63
N TRP A 291 -5.67 -16.51 14.47
CA TRP A 291 -5.27 -17.02 13.16
C TRP A 291 -6.34 -17.97 12.63
N ASP A 292 -6.91 -17.64 11.46
CA ASP A 292 -7.89 -18.47 10.75
C ASP A 292 -7.24 -19.25 9.59
N LEU A 293 -7.84 -20.38 9.20
CA LEU A 293 -7.39 -21.27 8.13
C LEU A 293 -7.22 -20.54 6.79
N GLY A 294 -8.08 -19.56 6.49
CA GLY A 294 -7.97 -18.71 5.31
C GLY A 294 -6.66 -17.90 5.25
N GLN A 295 -6.10 -17.54 6.41
CA GLN A 295 -4.83 -16.84 6.52
C GLN A 295 -3.64 -17.75 6.16
N ILE A 296 -3.71 -19.02 6.58
CA ILE A 296 -2.70 -20.04 6.29
C ILE A 296 -2.70 -20.37 4.80
N LEU A 297 -3.88 -20.47 4.18
CA LEU A 297 -4.03 -20.66 2.74
C LEU A 297 -3.52 -19.45 1.94
N ALA A 298 -3.82 -18.22 2.39
CA ALA A 298 -3.28 -17.01 1.79
C ALA A 298 -1.75 -16.97 1.85
N LEU A 299 -1.14 -17.32 2.99
CA LEU A 299 0.30 -17.53 3.12
C LEU A 299 0.82 -18.57 2.12
N GLY A 300 0.12 -19.69 1.98
CA GLY A 300 0.44 -20.76 1.05
C GLY A 300 0.55 -20.29 -0.40
N ALA A 301 -0.31 -19.36 -0.83
CA ALA A 301 -0.26 -18.80 -2.18
C ALA A 301 1.01 -17.98 -2.47
N TRP A 302 1.64 -17.41 -1.44
CA TRP A 302 2.88 -16.63 -1.56
C TRP A 302 4.15 -17.48 -1.43
N ILE A 303 4.04 -18.70 -0.88
CA ILE A 303 5.18 -19.61 -0.72
C ILE A 303 5.94 -19.82 -2.04
N PRO A 304 5.30 -20.14 -3.19
CA PRO A 304 6.04 -20.31 -4.45
C PRO A 304 6.82 -19.05 -4.88
N VAL A 305 6.23 -17.86 -4.68
CA VAL A 305 6.85 -16.58 -5.03
C VAL A 305 8.07 -16.32 -4.15
N LEU A 306 7.94 -16.55 -2.84
CA LEU A 306 9.06 -16.45 -1.89
C LEU A 306 10.15 -17.47 -2.20
N PHE A 307 9.80 -18.72 -2.51
CA PHE A 307 10.77 -19.74 -2.90
C PHE A 307 11.52 -19.35 -4.16
N GLN A 308 10.83 -18.87 -5.19
CA GLN A 308 11.47 -18.40 -6.41
C GLN A 308 12.40 -17.21 -6.13
N PHE A 309 11.98 -16.31 -5.25
CA PHE A 309 12.79 -15.15 -4.86
C PHE A 309 14.05 -15.56 -4.08
N ILE A 310 13.89 -16.43 -3.08
CA ILE A 310 14.98 -17.00 -2.28
C ILE A 310 15.91 -17.82 -3.18
N TYR A 311 15.38 -18.59 -4.12
CA TYR A 311 16.17 -19.33 -5.10
C TYR A 311 17.04 -18.37 -5.93
N ILE A 312 16.47 -17.28 -6.45
CA ILE A 312 17.21 -16.26 -7.19
C ILE A 312 18.30 -15.61 -6.32
N LEU A 313 18.01 -15.34 -5.04
CA LEU A 313 18.99 -14.77 -4.11
C LEU A 313 20.11 -15.75 -3.75
N ILE A 314 19.78 -16.99 -3.36
CA ILE A 314 20.73 -17.97 -2.84
C ILE A 314 21.52 -18.61 -3.97
N LEU A 315 20.89 -19.00 -5.08
CA LEU A 315 21.54 -19.75 -6.18
C LEU A 315 22.01 -18.84 -7.30
N GLY A 316 21.40 -17.67 -7.46
CA GLY A 316 21.89 -16.65 -8.39
C GLY A 316 23.26 -16.07 -8.00
N ILE A 317 23.67 -16.15 -6.73
CA ILE A 317 25.00 -15.72 -6.26
C ILE A 317 26.11 -16.75 -6.59
N PRO A 318 26.01 -18.05 -6.20
CA PRO A 318 27.06 -19.05 -6.37
C PRO A 318 27.27 -19.48 -7.83
N ILE A 319 26.21 -19.68 -8.62
CA ILE A 319 26.34 -19.97 -10.08
C ILE A 319 27.17 -18.89 -10.77
N VAL A 320 27.05 -17.68 -10.26
CA VAL A 320 27.69 -16.52 -10.83
C VAL A 320 29.10 -16.29 -10.29
N LEU A 321 29.40 -16.74 -9.06
CA LEU A 321 30.75 -16.85 -8.53
C LEU A 321 31.55 -17.93 -9.27
N GLU A 322 30.96 -19.09 -9.52
CA GLU A 322 31.61 -20.22 -10.19
C GLU A 322 32.04 -19.86 -11.62
N ILE A 323 31.16 -19.22 -12.40
CA ILE A 323 31.50 -18.75 -13.75
C ILE A 323 32.66 -17.74 -13.74
N ARG A 324 32.76 -16.87 -12.72
CA ARG A 324 33.87 -15.91 -12.62
C ARG A 324 35.19 -16.57 -12.31
N VAL A 325 35.20 -17.54 -11.40
CA VAL A 325 36.42 -18.27 -11.05
C VAL A 325 36.97 -18.94 -12.31
N THR A 326 36.11 -19.60 -13.08
CA THR A 326 36.50 -20.25 -14.35
C THR A 326 36.97 -19.25 -15.39
N GLN A 327 36.30 -18.10 -15.53
CA GLN A 327 36.70 -17.10 -16.52
C GLN A 327 38.05 -16.44 -16.16
N ASN A 328 38.29 -16.14 -14.88
CA ASN A 328 39.58 -15.62 -14.42
C ASN A 328 40.71 -16.64 -14.60
N GLN A 329 40.43 -17.92 -14.38
CA GLN A 329 41.37 -19.02 -14.63
C GLN A 329 41.75 -19.12 -16.12
N ILE A 330 40.75 -19.05 -17.02
CA ILE A 330 40.98 -19.07 -18.47
C ILE A 330 41.81 -17.86 -18.92
N GLN A 331 41.52 -16.68 -18.35
CA GLN A 331 42.21 -15.44 -18.73
C GLN A 331 43.64 -15.41 -18.20
N ALA A 332 43.88 -15.84 -16.96
CA ALA A 332 45.22 -16.02 -16.42
C ALA A 332 46.04 -17.08 -17.19
N GLY A 333 45.40 -18.16 -17.64
CA GLY A 333 46.02 -19.16 -18.50
C GLY A 333 46.44 -18.58 -19.85
N ARG A 334 45.59 -17.77 -20.49
CA ARG A 334 45.90 -17.11 -21.76
C ARG A 334 47.06 -16.13 -21.63
N ASP A 335 47.04 -15.26 -20.61
CA ASP A 335 48.11 -14.30 -20.37
C ASP A 335 49.46 -15.00 -20.09
N LYS A 336 49.43 -16.17 -19.45
CA LYS A 336 50.63 -16.98 -19.21
C LYS A 336 51.16 -17.56 -20.54
N SER A 337 50.29 -18.11 -21.38
CA SER A 337 50.70 -18.64 -22.69
C SER A 337 51.26 -17.56 -23.62
N GLU A 338 50.70 -16.35 -23.62
CA GLU A 338 51.23 -15.24 -24.41
C GLU A 338 52.61 -14.78 -23.93
N ARG A 339 52.87 -14.81 -22.60
CA ARG A 339 54.21 -14.50 -22.07
C ARG A 339 55.22 -15.57 -22.43
N GLU A 340 54.88 -16.85 -22.31
CA GLU A 340 55.78 -17.94 -22.67
C GLU A 340 56.14 -17.89 -24.16
N GLN A 341 55.17 -17.60 -25.03
CA GLN A 341 55.41 -17.43 -26.47
C GLN A 341 56.33 -16.24 -26.78
N TYR A 342 56.30 -15.16 -25.99
CA TYR A 342 57.20 -14.02 -26.17
C TYR A 342 58.64 -14.30 -25.71
N VAL A 343 58.81 -15.17 -24.70
CA VAL A 343 60.14 -15.53 -24.17
C VAL A 343 60.89 -16.42 -25.17
N ASP A 344 60.20 -17.33 -25.88
CA ASP A 344 60.83 -18.22 -26.87
C ASP A 344 61.27 -17.49 -28.15
N VAL A 345 60.65 -16.35 -28.48
CA VAL A 345 61.03 -15.53 -29.66
C VAL A 345 62.22 -14.61 -29.35
N ALA A 346 62.51 -14.35 -28.07
CA ALA A 346 63.58 -13.47 -27.61
C ALA A 346 64.89 -14.21 -27.25
N GLY A 347 65.11 -15.40 -27.83
CA GLY A 347 66.32 -16.20 -27.61
C GLY A 347 67.64 -15.46 -27.94
N PRO A 348 68.77 -15.97 -27.40
CA PRO A 348 70.07 -15.30 -27.31
C PRO A 348 70.75 -14.96 -28.64
#